data_AF-A0A9W7XKI4-F1
#
_entry.id   AF-A0A9W7XKI4-F1
#
_cell.length_a   1.000
_cell.length_b   1.000
_cell.length_c   1.000
_cell.angle_alpha   90.00
_cell.angle_beta   90.00
_cell.angle_gamma   90.00
#
_symmetry.space_group_name_H-M   'P 1'
#
loop_
_entity.id
_entity.type
_entity.pdbx_description
1 polymer ?
#
loop_
_entity_poly.entity_id
_entity_poly.type
_entity_poly.pdbx_seq_one_letter_code
_entity_poly.pdbx_strand_id
1 'polypeptide(L)'
;MKLFSQWAALSGSFLQLFSGQEQQQQQQNTEPAVDLPFLEHWGHYAAATYQRFENWQGCTACQLADIQQTRLNATWSTMFPAAFSRGYVGVNREHKEIVVAFRGSTHIMDALSDIQLFQSPWPLDISGSLVHSGFLQAYLAARPHVFRSLDTLLLASDDPELKDYTLCFTGHSLGGAQATLAYLDYMMHADQQMLSRNMPKLITFGAPRVGNKYFAKAINGARNFSNVDSLALRVVHEMDLVPRLPRSAYPGQYAHSDREIWARDTTDEESMDLVQCQTFSDSSAHDDGYLEDRNCSAGTNPLLWNVVPDHMVYPGMRLGIPKY
;
A
#
# COMPACT_ATOMS: atom_id res chain seq x y z
N MET A 1 -30.65 -8.01 -12.42
CA MET A 1 -29.37 -7.84 -13.14
C MET A 1 -29.16 -6.36 -13.48
N LYS A 2 -28.54 -5.61 -12.57
CA LYS A 2 -27.83 -4.34 -12.81
C LYS A 2 -26.76 -4.26 -11.72
N LEU A 3 -25.61 -4.87 -11.95
CA LEU A 3 -24.42 -4.84 -11.08
C LEU A 3 -23.29 -4.16 -11.86
N PHE A 4 -23.52 -2.92 -12.31
CA PHE A 4 -22.43 -2.03 -12.69
C PHE A 4 -22.12 -1.20 -11.45
N SER A 5 -20.91 -1.35 -10.92
CA SER A 5 -20.41 -0.57 -9.78
C SER A 5 -20.53 0.93 -10.07
N GLN A 6 -21.03 1.73 -9.13
CA GLN A 6 -21.16 3.20 -9.31
C GLN A 6 -19.82 3.89 -9.61
N TRP A 7 -18.70 3.26 -9.22
CA TRP A 7 -17.33 3.66 -9.54
C TRP A 7 -17.02 3.77 -11.04
N ALA A 8 -17.73 3.06 -11.92
CA ALA A 8 -17.52 3.17 -13.37
C ALA A 8 -18.07 4.49 -13.96
N ALA A 9 -18.93 5.20 -13.24
CA ALA A 9 -19.59 6.41 -13.72
C ALA A 9 -18.88 7.73 -13.32
N LEU A 10 -17.82 7.67 -12.51
CA LEU A 10 -17.17 8.85 -11.90
C LEU A 10 -15.83 9.26 -12.54
N SER A 11 -15.48 8.71 -13.70
CA SER A 11 -14.19 8.87 -14.41
C SER A 11 -13.75 10.30 -14.80
N GLY A 12 -14.54 11.35 -14.52
CA GLY A 12 -14.24 12.72 -14.95
C GLY A 12 -13.10 13.41 -14.19
N SER A 13 -12.85 13.03 -12.94
CA SER A 13 -11.88 13.71 -12.06
C SER A 13 -10.43 13.27 -12.29
N PHE A 14 -10.21 12.11 -12.89
CA PHE A 14 -8.88 11.49 -12.98
C PHE A 14 -7.92 12.22 -13.92
N LEU A 15 -8.41 12.79 -15.03
CA LEU A 15 -7.57 13.55 -15.97
C LEU A 15 -6.97 14.82 -15.33
N GLN A 16 -7.58 15.36 -14.27
CA GLN A 16 -7.07 16.53 -13.55
C GLN A 16 -5.86 16.22 -12.67
N LEU A 17 -5.67 14.97 -12.23
CA LEU A 17 -4.47 14.52 -11.50
C LEU A 17 -3.18 14.69 -12.33
N PHE A 18 -3.27 14.65 -13.66
CA PHE A 18 -2.13 14.73 -14.57
C PHE A 18 -2.02 16.05 -15.34
N SER A 19 -3.05 16.90 -15.29
CA SER A 19 -3.07 18.20 -16.01
C SER A 19 -2.63 19.39 -15.15
N GLY A 20 -2.29 19.17 -13.88
CA GLY A 20 -1.80 20.22 -12.99
C GLY A 20 -0.41 20.68 -13.41
N GLN A 21 -0.31 21.85 -14.05
CA GLN A 21 0.93 22.60 -14.03
C GLN A 21 1.36 22.80 -12.58
N GLU A 22 2.65 22.65 -12.29
CA GLU A 22 3.28 22.96 -11.02
C GLU A 22 3.00 24.42 -10.62
N GLN A 23 1.85 24.67 -9.98
CA GLN A 23 1.68 25.84 -9.16
C GLN A 23 2.11 25.45 -7.75
N GLN A 24 3.39 25.73 -7.46
CA GLN A 24 3.94 25.76 -6.11
C GLN A 24 3.18 26.82 -5.30
N GLN A 25 2.03 26.48 -4.75
CA GLN A 25 1.57 27.05 -3.49
C GLN A 25 1.88 26.04 -2.40
N GLN A 26 3.01 26.27 -1.72
CA GLN A 26 3.32 25.64 -0.44
C GLN A 26 2.27 26.06 0.58
N GLN A 27 1.14 25.37 0.60
CA GLN A 27 0.34 25.29 1.80
C GLN A 27 1.06 24.28 2.69
N GLN A 28 1.72 24.78 3.75
CA GLN A 28 2.32 23.95 4.80
C GLN A 28 1.19 23.22 5.54
N ASN A 29 0.63 22.17 4.93
CA ASN A 29 0.00 21.12 5.70
C ASN A 29 1.15 20.42 6.42
N THR A 30 1.23 20.61 7.73
CA THR A 30 2.14 19.83 8.58
C THR A 30 1.72 18.37 8.45
N GLU A 31 2.46 17.61 7.66
CA GLU A 31 2.23 16.18 7.51
C GLU A 31 2.27 15.51 8.89
N PRO A 32 1.46 14.48 9.13
CA PRO A 32 1.44 13.78 10.41
C PRO A 32 2.85 13.26 10.73
N ALA A 33 3.26 13.40 11.99
CA ALA A 33 4.51 12.83 12.46
C ALA A 33 4.48 11.31 12.24
N VAL A 34 5.43 10.80 11.46
CA VAL A 34 5.61 9.35 11.27
C VAL A 34 6.56 8.86 12.36
N ASP A 35 5.99 8.26 13.40
CA ASP A 35 6.70 7.68 14.54
C ASP A 35 6.41 6.18 14.69
N LEU A 36 7.04 5.52 15.67
CA LEU A 36 6.88 4.09 15.88
C LEU A 36 5.43 3.69 16.19
N PRO A 37 4.70 4.33 17.12
CA PRO A 37 3.28 4.01 17.35
C PRO A 37 2.41 4.13 16.10
N PHE A 38 2.66 5.13 15.25
CA PHE A 38 1.95 5.28 13.99
C PHE A 38 2.21 4.09 13.05
N LEU A 39 3.47 3.67 12.88
CA LEU A 39 3.80 2.52 12.04
C LEU A 39 3.27 1.21 12.63
N GLU A 40 3.33 1.08 13.96
CA GLU A 40 2.83 -0.07 14.70
C GLU A 40 1.34 -0.30 14.46
N HIS A 41 0.53 0.75 14.64
CA HIS A 41 -0.91 0.71 14.44
C HIS A 41 -1.32 0.17 13.07
N TRP A 42 -0.74 0.70 11.99
CA TRP A 42 -1.09 0.27 10.63
C TRP A 42 -0.51 -1.08 10.25
N GLY A 43 0.64 -1.44 10.84
CA GLY A 43 1.25 -2.73 10.61
C GLY A 43 0.57 -3.85 11.39
N HIS A 44 -0.06 -3.60 12.55
CA HIS A 44 -0.92 -4.57 13.23
C HIS A 44 -2.09 -5.02 12.34
N TYR A 45 -2.72 -4.10 11.61
CA TYR A 45 -3.73 -4.45 10.60
C TYR A 45 -3.15 -5.31 9.47
N ALA A 46 -1.93 -5.02 9.00
CA ALA A 46 -1.25 -5.87 8.01
C ALA A 46 -0.92 -7.26 8.57
N ALA A 47 -0.47 -7.35 9.83
CA ALA A 47 -0.15 -8.59 10.54
C ALA A 47 -1.38 -9.50 10.66
N ALA A 48 -2.54 -8.92 10.99
CA ALA A 48 -3.80 -9.65 11.14
C ALA A 48 -4.14 -10.50 9.91
N THR A 49 -3.81 -10.05 8.70
CA THR A 49 -4.11 -10.75 7.44
C THR A 49 -3.51 -12.17 7.34
N TYR A 50 -2.48 -12.47 8.13
CA TYR A 50 -1.81 -13.77 8.12
C TYR A 50 -2.56 -14.87 8.89
N GLN A 51 -3.50 -14.48 9.76
CA GLN A 51 -4.36 -15.41 10.49
C GLN A 51 -5.67 -15.62 9.73
N ARG A 52 -6.21 -16.83 9.81
CA ARG A 52 -7.53 -17.13 9.23
C ARG A 52 -8.57 -16.92 10.32
N PHE A 53 -9.52 -16.02 10.07
CA PHE A 53 -10.60 -15.73 11.01
C PHE A 53 -11.89 -15.42 10.26
N GLU A 54 -13.02 -15.80 10.84
CA GLU A 54 -14.36 -15.44 10.37
C GLU A 54 -14.93 -14.25 11.15
N ASN A 55 -14.45 -14.06 12.38
CA ASN A 55 -14.78 -12.94 13.27
C ASN A 55 -13.48 -12.29 13.76
N TRP A 56 -13.47 -10.96 13.90
CA TRP A 56 -12.28 -10.21 14.35
C TRP A 56 -11.70 -10.74 15.67
N GLN A 57 -12.58 -11.16 16.58
CA GLN A 57 -12.20 -11.70 17.89
C GLN A 57 -11.51 -13.08 17.85
N GLY A 58 -11.54 -13.76 16.70
CA GLY A 58 -10.91 -15.08 16.51
C GLY A 58 -9.45 -15.03 16.09
N CYS A 59 -8.82 -13.85 16.08
CA CYS A 59 -7.45 -13.63 15.62
C CYS A 59 -6.63 -12.99 16.74
N THR A 60 -5.47 -13.56 17.06
CA THR A 60 -4.58 -13.10 18.14
C THR A 60 -3.99 -11.73 17.85
N ALA A 61 -3.53 -11.48 16.62
CA ALA A 61 -3.04 -10.15 16.23
C ALA A 61 -4.15 -9.09 16.33
N CYS A 62 -5.40 -9.51 16.16
CA CYS A 62 -6.58 -8.66 16.23
C CYS A 62 -6.99 -8.33 17.68
N GLN A 63 -6.33 -8.88 18.69
CA GLN A 63 -6.56 -8.58 20.12
C GLN A 63 -5.64 -7.48 20.66
N LEU A 64 -4.77 -6.92 19.83
CA LEU A 64 -3.92 -5.79 20.21
C LEU A 64 -4.79 -4.57 20.54
N ALA A 65 -4.37 -3.80 21.54
CA ALA A 65 -5.22 -2.83 22.22
C ALA A 65 -5.75 -1.72 21.29
N ASP A 66 -4.96 -1.36 20.28
CA ASP A 66 -5.22 -0.35 19.25
C ASP A 66 -6.22 -0.81 18.17
N ILE A 67 -6.26 -2.11 17.85
CA ILE A 67 -7.11 -2.65 16.78
C ILE A 67 -8.22 -3.61 17.26
N GLN A 68 -8.29 -3.93 18.55
CA GLN A 68 -9.27 -4.89 19.12
C GLN A 68 -10.74 -4.52 18.92
N GLN A 69 -11.07 -3.22 18.83
CA GLN A 69 -12.43 -2.75 18.63
C GLN A 69 -12.89 -2.79 17.17
N THR A 70 -12.01 -3.16 16.24
CA THR A 70 -12.37 -3.29 14.84
C THR A 70 -13.49 -4.31 14.65
N ARG A 71 -14.38 -4.02 13.71
CA ARG A 71 -15.44 -4.91 13.25
C ARG A 71 -15.19 -5.25 11.80
N LEU A 72 -15.29 -6.54 11.48
CA LEU A 72 -15.08 -7.05 10.15
C LEU A 72 -16.30 -6.72 9.27
N ASN A 73 -16.09 -6.03 8.16
CA ASN A 73 -17.16 -5.75 7.20
C ASN A 73 -17.15 -6.77 6.04
N ALA A 74 -15.97 -7.15 5.57
CA ALA A 74 -15.82 -8.13 4.50
C ALA A 74 -14.50 -8.89 4.61
N THR A 75 -14.47 -10.13 4.11
CA THR A 75 -13.24 -10.90 3.85
C THR A 75 -13.28 -11.46 2.44
N TRP A 76 -12.10 -11.76 1.89
CA TRP A 76 -12.00 -12.55 0.68
C TRP A 76 -10.83 -13.53 0.77
N SER A 77 -10.98 -14.65 0.07
CA SER A 77 -9.89 -15.55 -0.26
C SER A 77 -10.21 -16.10 -1.63
N THR A 78 -9.45 -15.70 -2.64
CA THR A 78 -9.60 -16.23 -4.00
C THR A 78 -8.91 -17.60 -4.06
N MET A 79 -9.41 -18.50 -4.91
CA MET A 79 -8.91 -19.88 -5.00
C MET A 79 -8.04 -20.12 -6.24
N PHE A 80 -7.90 -19.13 -7.12
CA PHE A 80 -7.12 -19.27 -8.35
C PHE A 80 -5.64 -19.04 -8.07
N PRO A 81 -4.75 -20.04 -8.26
CA PRO A 81 -3.34 -19.91 -7.91
C PRO A 81 -2.62 -18.73 -8.57
N ALA A 82 -2.92 -18.47 -9.85
CA ALA A 82 -2.35 -17.34 -10.60
C ALA A 82 -2.89 -15.95 -10.15
N ALA A 83 -3.98 -15.92 -9.38
CA ALA A 83 -4.63 -14.69 -8.92
C ALA A 83 -5.00 -14.80 -7.43
N PHE A 84 -4.16 -15.50 -6.65
CA PHE A 84 -4.43 -15.74 -5.24
C PHE A 84 -4.34 -14.42 -4.48
N SER A 85 -5.42 -14.07 -3.80
CA SER A 85 -5.53 -12.90 -2.95
C SER A 85 -6.34 -13.26 -1.71
N ARG A 86 -5.91 -12.74 -0.58
CA ARG A 86 -6.62 -12.81 0.69
C ARG A 86 -6.51 -11.48 1.41
N GLY A 87 -7.59 -11.08 2.07
CA GLY A 87 -7.60 -9.87 2.86
C GLY A 87 -8.98 -9.61 3.45
N TYR A 88 -9.13 -8.41 4.01
CA TYR A 88 -10.37 -7.98 4.64
C TYR A 88 -10.60 -6.48 4.50
N VAL A 89 -11.85 -6.08 4.78
CA VAL A 89 -12.23 -4.70 5.09
C VAL A 89 -12.75 -4.65 6.52
N GLY A 90 -12.13 -3.82 7.35
CA GLY A 90 -12.47 -3.62 8.76
C GLY A 90 -12.89 -2.17 9.04
N VAL A 91 -13.71 -1.98 10.06
CA VAL A 91 -14.14 -0.66 10.54
C VAL A 91 -13.81 -0.55 12.02
N ASN A 92 -12.98 0.43 12.38
CA ASN A 92 -12.66 0.77 13.76
C ASN A 92 -13.32 2.10 14.11
N ARG A 93 -14.38 2.06 14.93
CA ARG A 93 -15.15 3.26 15.27
C ARG A 93 -14.50 4.11 16.35
N GLU A 94 -13.65 3.53 17.18
CA GLU A 94 -12.92 4.25 18.22
C GLU A 94 -11.89 5.19 17.60
N HIS A 95 -11.14 4.67 16.61
CA HIS A 95 -10.14 5.43 15.87
C HIS A 95 -10.69 6.15 14.64
N LYS A 96 -11.98 5.93 14.29
CA LYS A 96 -12.64 6.46 13.08
C LYS A 96 -11.89 6.07 11.80
N GLU A 97 -11.72 4.77 11.59
CA GLU A 97 -10.94 4.20 10.50
C GLU A 97 -11.72 3.13 9.75
N ILE A 98 -11.49 3.08 8.44
CA ILE A 98 -11.83 1.97 7.56
C ILE A 98 -10.53 1.44 7.00
N VAL A 99 -10.28 0.14 7.14
CA VAL A 99 -9.02 -0.48 6.73
C VAL A 99 -9.28 -1.53 5.67
N VAL A 100 -8.57 -1.46 4.56
CA VAL A 100 -8.50 -2.47 3.51
C VAL A 100 -7.12 -3.12 3.58
N ALA A 101 -7.05 -4.32 4.14
CA ALA A 101 -5.78 -4.99 4.38
C ALA A 101 -5.61 -6.22 3.48
N PHE A 102 -4.45 -6.33 2.84
CA PHE A 102 -4.10 -7.44 1.96
C PHE A 102 -2.98 -8.29 2.56
N ARG A 103 -3.13 -9.60 2.45
CA ARG A 103 -2.13 -10.57 2.89
C ARG A 103 -1.01 -10.72 1.87
N GLY A 104 0.23 -10.84 2.35
CA GLY A 104 1.35 -11.31 1.55
C GLY A 104 1.44 -12.84 1.43
N SER A 105 2.55 -13.30 0.86
CA SER A 105 2.82 -14.73 0.64
C SER A 105 3.08 -15.47 1.96
N THR A 106 2.69 -16.74 2.04
CA THR A 106 2.96 -17.59 3.21
C THR A 106 4.34 -18.23 3.17
N HIS A 107 4.86 -18.45 1.97
CA HIS A 107 6.19 -18.97 1.69
C HIS A 107 6.92 -17.95 0.83
N ILE A 108 7.50 -16.94 1.49
CA ILE A 108 8.10 -15.81 0.78
C ILE A 108 9.30 -16.24 -0.08
N MET A 109 10.09 -17.23 0.35
CA MET A 109 11.23 -17.73 -0.43
C MET A 109 10.77 -18.29 -1.79
N ASP A 110 9.70 -19.10 -1.78
CA ASP A 110 9.11 -19.65 -3.01
C ASP A 110 8.52 -18.53 -3.88
N ALA A 111 7.83 -17.56 -3.26
CA ALA A 111 7.28 -16.41 -3.98
C ALA A 111 8.36 -15.53 -4.63
N LEU A 112 9.55 -15.43 -4.02
CA LEU A 112 10.68 -14.70 -4.58
C LEU A 112 11.36 -15.47 -5.72
N SER A 113 11.47 -16.81 -5.63
CA SER A 113 12.01 -17.61 -6.73
C SER A 113 11.10 -17.59 -7.96
N ASP A 114 9.79 -17.49 -7.74
CA ASP A 114 8.77 -17.46 -8.79
C ASP A 114 8.43 -16.04 -9.28
N ILE A 115 9.12 -15.01 -8.76
CA ILE A 115 8.80 -13.62 -9.12
C ILE A 115 9.00 -13.41 -10.62
N GLN A 116 7.90 -13.16 -11.32
CA GLN A 116 7.93 -12.89 -12.74
C GLN A 116 8.32 -11.43 -12.97
N LEU A 117 8.93 -11.12 -14.10
CA LEU A 117 9.26 -9.73 -14.46
C LEU A 117 8.23 -9.12 -15.41
N PHE A 118 7.22 -9.90 -15.83
CA PHE A 118 6.24 -9.49 -16.82
C PHE A 118 5.37 -8.35 -16.32
N GLN A 119 5.32 -7.27 -17.10
CA GLN A 119 4.43 -6.15 -16.82
C GLN A 119 3.24 -6.14 -17.77
N SER A 120 2.10 -5.66 -17.27
CA SER A 120 0.88 -5.43 -18.03
C SER A 120 0.51 -3.94 -17.97
N PRO A 121 -0.05 -3.36 -19.04
CA PRO A 121 -0.55 -2.00 -19.02
C PRO A 121 -1.67 -1.82 -17.99
N TRP A 122 -1.45 -0.94 -17.01
CA TRP A 122 -2.46 -0.53 -16.03
C TRP A 122 -1.99 0.67 -15.19
N PRO A 123 -2.90 1.57 -14.79
CA PRO A 123 -4.22 1.75 -15.37
C PRO A 123 -4.09 2.25 -16.83
N LEU A 124 -5.08 1.94 -17.67
CA LEU A 124 -5.02 2.26 -19.10
C LEU A 124 -5.10 3.76 -19.39
N ASP A 125 -5.67 4.53 -18.47
CA ASP A 125 -5.78 5.99 -18.55
C ASP A 125 -4.44 6.71 -18.35
N ILE A 126 -3.40 6.01 -17.87
CA ILE A 126 -2.04 6.56 -17.72
C ILE A 126 -1.15 6.02 -18.82
N SER A 127 -0.84 6.87 -19.79
CA SER A 127 0.05 6.54 -20.90
C SER A 127 1.41 6.04 -20.40
N GLY A 128 1.83 4.88 -20.90
CA GLY A 128 3.11 4.25 -20.54
C GLY A 128 3.12 3.54 -19.17
N SER A 129 2.03 3.57 -18.41
CA SER A 129 1.95 2.88 -17.11
C SER A 129 1.93 1.36 -17.28
N LEU A 130 2.86 0.69 -16.62
CA LEU A 130 3.00 -0.76 -16.61
C LEU A 130 3.15 -1.26 -15.18
N VAL A 131 2.45 -2.32 -14.81
CA VAL A 131 2.50 -2.95 -13.47
C VAL A 131 2.83 -4.42 -13.56
N HIS A 132 3.38 -5.01 -12.49
CA HIS A 132 3.64 -6.44 -12.42
C HIS A 132 2.35 -7.24 -12.63
N SER A 133 2.35 -8.13 -13.64
CA SER A 133 1.15 -8.80 -14.14
C SER A 133 0.51 -9.69 -13.07
N GLY A 134 1.31 -10.40 -12.27
CA GLY A 134 0.79 -11.24 -11.19
C GLY A 134 0.16 -10.44 -10.06
N PHE A 135 0.71 -9.26 -9.74
CA PHE A 135 0.15 -8.40 -8.69
C PHE A 135 -1.19 -7.82 -9.16
N LEU A 136 -1.25 -7.40 -10.42
CA LEU A 136 -2.48 -6.93 -11.04
C LEU A 136 -3.55 -8.03 -11.07
N GLN A 137 -3.22 -9.26 -11.46
CA GLN A 137 -4.19 -10.36 -11.48
C GLN A 137 -4.74 -10.67 -10.09
N ALA A 138 -3.88 -10.75 -9.07
CA ALA A 138 -4.30 -10.96 -7.69
C ALA A 138 -5.20 -9.83 -7.20
N TYR A 139 -4.83 -8.57 -7.46
CA TYR A 139 -5.65 -7.42 -7.11
C TYR A 139 -7.00 -7.41 -7.84
N LEU A 140 -7.03 -7.65 -9.15
CA LEU A 140 -8.28 -7.68 -9.93
C LEU A 140 -9.24 -8.78 -9.44
N ALA A 141 -8.73 -9.89 -8.93
CA ALA A 141 -9.55 -10.92 -8.29
C ALA A 141 -10.14 -10.46 -6.94
N ALA A 142 -9.41 -9.62 -6.19
CA ALA A 142 -9.89 -9.03 -4.93
C ALA A 142 -10.80 -7.80 -5.13
N ARG A 143 -10.60 -7.05 -6.21
CA ARG A 143 -11.24 -5.76 -6.49
C ARG A 143 -12.76 -5.75 -6.30
N PRO A 144 -13.54 -6.75 -6.78
CA PRO A 144 -15.00 -6.77 -6.58
C PRO A 144 -15.41 -6.87 -5.10
N HIS A 145 -14.60 -7.52 -4.26
CA HIS A 145 -14.86 -7.64 -2.83
C HIS A 145 -14.58 -6.32 -2.11
N VAL A 146 -13.45 -5.68 -2.45
CA VAL A 146 -13.05 -4.38 -1.89
C VAL A 146 -14.10 -3.31 -2.23
N PHE A 147 -14.40 -3.11 -3.51
CA PHE A 147 -15.31 -2.03 -3.91
C PHE A 147 -16.75 -2.27 -3.49
N ARG A 148 -17.24 -3.51 -3.43
CA ARG A 148 -18.56 -3.79 -2.85
C ARG A 148 -18.63 -3.41 -1.37
N SER A 149 -17.56 -3.69 -0.63
CA SER A 149 -17.46 -3.34 0.78
C SER A 149 -17.42 -1.82 0.96
N LEU A 150 -16.61 -1.12 0.15
CA LEU A 150 -16.53 0.35 0.18
C LEU A 150 -17.85 1.00 -0.27
N ASP A 151 -18.53 0.47 -1.29
CA ASP A 151 -19.89 0.90 -1.70
C ASP A 151 -20.85 0.84 -0.51
N THR A 152 -20.83 -0.28 0.21
CA THR A 152 -21.71 -0.50 1.36
C THR A 152 -21.42 0.52 2.47
N LEU A 153 -20.15 0.73 2.81
CA LEU A 153 -19.74 1.59 3.92
C LEU A 153 -19.85 3.09 3.61
N LEU A 154 -19.45 3.50 2.40
CA LEU A 154 -19.24 4.90 2.04
C LEU A 154 -20.39 5.50 1.24
N LEU A 155 -21.15 4.70 0.50
CA LEU A 155 -22.22 5.21 -0.37
C LEU A 155 -23.61 4.82 0.12
N ALA A 156 -23.79 3.56 0.51
CA ALA A 156 -25.09 3.00 0.86
C ALA A 156 -25.41 2.99 2.36
N SER A 157 -24.42 3.23 3.23
CA SER A 157 -24.64 3.27 4.68
C SER A 157 -25.47 4.48 5.09
N ASP A 158 -26.44 4.24 5.99
CA ASP A 158 -27.21 5.29 6.67
C ASP A 158 -26.40 6.02 7.75
N ASP A 159 -25.21 5.52 8.10
CA ASP A 159 -24.31 6.14 9.06
C ASP A 159 -23.45 7.21 8.37
N PRO A 160 -23.72 8.52 8.58
CA PRO A 160 -23.03 9.59 7.89
C PRO A 160 -21.57 9.73 8.32
N GLU A 161 -21.20 9.24 9.52
CA GLU A 161 -19.86 9.40 10.09
C GLU A 161 -18.84 8.52 9.36
N LEU A 162 -19.25 7.37 8.83
CA LEU A 162 -18.34 6.46 8.10
C LEU A 162 -17.67 7.12 6.89
N LYS A 163 -18.30 8.15 6.32
CA LYS A 163 -17.76 8.91 5.20
C LYS A 163 -16.60 9.83 5.60
N ASP A 164 -16.49 10.15 6.89
CA ASP A 164 -15.44 10.98 7.48
C ASP A 164 -14.35 10.15 8.16
N TYR A 165 -14.44 8.81 8.10
CA TYR A 165 -13.43 7.92 8.66
C TYR A 165 -12.21 7.89 7.74
N THR A 166 -11.01 7.81 8.33
CA THR A 166 -9.78 7.61 7.56
C THR A 166 -9.83 6.26 6.83
N LEU A 167 -9.67 6.26 5.51
CA LEU A 167 -9.60 5.04 4.71
C LEU A 167 -8.14 4.66 4.46
N CYS A 168 -7.67 3.57 5.06
CA CYS A 168 -6.31 3.08 4.90
C CYS A 168 -6.25 1.79 4.09
N PHE A 169 -5.40 1.77 3.07
CA PHE A 169 -4.98 0.58 2.34
C PHE A 169 -3.64 0.13 2.91
N THR A 170 -3.57 -1.10 3.42
CA THR A 170 -2.36 -1.62 4.04
C THR A 170 -2.06 -3.05 3.61
N GLY A 171 -0.80 -3.44 3.73
CA GLY A 171 -0.37 -4.78 3.43
C GLY A 171 1.12 -4.97 3.61
N HIS A 172 1.49 -6.20 3.94
CA HIS A 172 2.86 -6.64 4.05
C HIS A 172 3.27 -7.44 2.81
N SER A 173 4.53 -7.30 2.35
CA SER A 173 5.07 -8.10 1.26
C SER A 173 4.23 -7.97 -0.02
N LEU A 174 3.86 -9.07 -0.66
CA LEU A 174 2.91 -9.12 -1.77
C LEU A 174 1.55 -8.46 -1.46
N GLY A 175 1.14 -8.40 -0.20
CA GLY A 175 -0.04 -7.65 0.24
C GLY A 175 0.12 -6.16 0.03
N GLY A 176 1.31 -5.61 0.28
CA GLY A 176 1.63 -4.20 0.03
C GLY A 176 1.53 -3.83 -1.46
N ALA A 177 1.90 -4.75 -2.35
CA ALA A 177 1.72 -4.55 -3.79
C ALA A 177 0.24 -4.45 -4.19
N GLN A 178 -0.62 -5.31 -3.64
CA GLN A 178 -2.06 -5.25 -3.88
C GLN A 178 -2.70 -4.01 -3.24
N ALA A 179 -2.26 -3.62 -2.03
CA ALA A 179 -2.69 -2.40 -1.37
C ALA A 179 -2.36 -1.15 -2.21
N THR A 180 -1.18 -1.12 -2.84
CA THR A 180 -0.77 -0.02 -3.73
C THR A 180 -1.68 0.09 -4.95
N LEU A 181 -2.00 -1.05 -5.60
CA LEU A 181 -2.95 -1.07 -6.71
C LEU A 181 -4.36 -0.64 -6.25
N ALA A 182 -4.80 -1.13 -5.09
CA ALA A 182 -6.12 -0.79 -4.53
C ALA A 182 -6.26 0.69 -4.19
N TYR A 183 -5.23 1.29 -3.59
CA TYR A 183 -5.18 2.71 -3.30
C TYR A 183 -5.28 3.54 -4.58
N LEU A 184 -4.48 3.24 -5.60
CA LEU A 184 -4.57 3.99 -6.85
C LEU A 184 -5.97 3.88 -7.45
N ASP A 185 -6.48 2.65 -7.62
CA ASP A 185 -7.81 2.40 -8.18
C ASP A 185 -8.90 3.18 -7.44
N TYR A 186 -8.83 3.23 -6.10
CA TYR A 186 -9.72 4.05 -5.28
C TYR A 186 -9.59 5.55 -5.60
N MET A 187 -8.36 6.08 -5.61
CA MET A 187 -8.08 7.49 -5.93
C MET A 187 -8.53 7.87 -7.35
N MET A 188 -8.53 6.92 -8.30
CA MET A 188 -8.99 7.16 -9.67
C MET A 188 -10.51 7.27 -9.82
N HIS A 189 -11.25 6.52 -9.02
CA HIS A 189 -12.68 6.33 -9.22
C HIS A 189 -13.55 6.99 -8.15
N ALA A 190 -12.98 7.40 -7.02
CA ALA A 190 -13.69 8.16 -5.99
C ALA A 190 -14.01 9.57 -6.49
N ASP A 191 -15.20 10.06 -6.17
CA ASP A 191 -15.48 11.48 -6.37
C ASP A 191 -14.67 12.35 -5.39
N GLN A 192 -14.48 13.62 -5.77
CA GLN A 192 -13.67 14.56 -5.00
C GLN A 192 -14.24 14.81 -3.59
N GLN A 193 -15.55 14.76 -3.42
CA GLN A 193 -16.19 14.97 -2.11
C GLN A 193 -15.82 13.83 -1.16
N MET A 194 -15.89 12.58 -1.63
CA MET A 194 -15.49 11.40 -0.86
C MET A 194 -14.01 11.48 -0.48
N LEU A 195 -13.13 11.75 -1.46
CA LEU A 195 -11.69 11.89 -1.22
C LEU A 195 -11.36 12.95 -0.16
N SER A 196 -12.06 14.09 -0.20
CA SER A 196 -11.85 15.19 0.76
C SER A 196 -12.28 14.87 2.19
N ARG A 197 -13.11 13.83 2.39
CA ARG A 197 -13.68 13.48 3.70
C ARG A 197 -12.95 12.33 4.37
N ASN A 198 -12.55 11.30 3.62
CA ASN A 198 -12.06 10.06 4.19
C ASN A 198 -10.54 9.92 4.23
N MET A 199 -9.80 11.00 3.96
CA MET A 199 -8.33 11.10 4.08
C MET A 199 -7.57 9.83 3.65
N PRO A 200 -7.57 9.47 2.35
CA PRO A 200 -7.06 8.18 1.89
C PRO A 200 -5.58 7.96 2.23
N LYS A 201 -5.25 6.82 2.84
CA LYS A 201 -3.88 6.44 3.20
C LYS A 201 -3.47 5.14 2.51
N LEU A 202 -2.20 5.05 2.12
CA LEU A 202 -1.51 3.84 1.71
C LEU A 202 -0.29 3.66 2.61
N ILE A 203 -0.26 2.58 3.39
CA ILE A 203 0.86 2.30 4.29
C ILE A 203 1.26 0.84 4.08
N THR A 204 2.47 0.62 3.58
CA THR A 204 2.91 -0.71 3.18
C THR A 204 4.19 -1.10 3.89
N PHE A 205 4.37 -2.39 4.15
CA PHE A 205 5.52 -2.94 4.87
C PHE A 205 6.21 -3.96 3.98
N GLY A 206 7.48 -3.76 3.65
CA GLY A 206 8.24 -4.73 2.85
C GLY A 206 7.68 -4.93 1.45
N ALA A 207 6.98 -3.94 0.89
CA ALA A 207 6.34 -4.08 -0.41
C ALA A 207 7.39 -4.09 -1.54
N PRO A 208 7.28 -5.02 -2.52
CA PRO A 208 8.12 -4.98 -3.72
C PRO A 208 7.74 -3.80 -4.62
N ARG A 209 8.59 -3.48 -5.60
CA ARG A 209 8.24 -2.53 -6.67
C ARG A 209 7.04 -3.06 -7.45
N VAL A 210 6.01 -2.22 -7.62
CA VAL A 210 4.72 -2.65 -8.17
C VAL A 210 4.61 -2.42 -9.67
N GLY A 211 5.20 -1.34 -10.17
CA GLY A 211 5.13 -0.96 -11.57
C GLY A 211 6.31 -0.12 -12.00
N ASN A 212 6.24 0.43 -13.22
CA ASN A 212 7.29 1.27 -13.77
C ASN A 212 7.23 2.72 -13.26
N LYS A 213 8.15 3.57 -13.72
CA LYS A 213 8.21 4.99 -13.33
C LYS A 213 6.91 5.77 -13.55
N TYR A 214 6.14 5.47 -14.60
CA TYR A 214 4.86 6.14 -14.86
C TYR A 214 3.82 5.75 -13.81
N PHE A 215 3.76 4.47 -13.46
CA PHE A 215 2.93 3.98 -12.37
C PHE A 215 3.33 4.58 -11.03
N ALA A 216 4.63 4.62 -10.71
CA ALA A 216 5.12 5.20 -9.47
C ALA A 216 4.78 6.70 -9.35
N LYS A 217 4.95 7.47 -10.44
CA LYS A 217 4.52 8.87 -10.51
C LYS A 217 3.01 9.04 -10.32
N ALA A 218 2.20 8.08 -10.77
CA ALA A 218 0.76 8.10 -10.54
C ALA A 218 0.39 8.01 -9.06
N ILE A 219 1.08 7.15 -8.30
CA ILE A 219 0.90 7.05 -6.84
C ILE A 219 1.28 8.37 -6.17
N ASN A 220 2.42 8.96 -6.55
CA ASN A 220 2.87 10.25 -6.00
C ASN A 220 1.88 11.38 -6.36
N GLY A 221 1.32 11.37 -7.57
CA GLY A 221 0.31 12.32 -8.00
C GLY A 221 -1.01 12.17 -7.24
N ALA A 222 -1.46 10.93 -7.01
CA ALA A 222 -2.63 10.64 -6.19
C ALA A 222 -2.45 11.16 -4.76
N ARG A 223 -1.27 10.94 -4.16
CA ARG A 223 -0.92 11.47 -2.83
C ARG A 223 -1.00 13.00 -2.76
N ASN A 224 -0.55 13.68 -3.80
CA ASN A 224 -0.47 15.14 -3.85
C ASN A 224 -1.72 15.80 -4.46
N PHE A 225 -2.83 15.08 -4.56
CA PHE A 225 -4.05 15.59 -5.17
C PHE A 225 -4.59 16.79 -4.37
N SER A 226 -4.82 17.91 -5.06
CA SER A 226 -5.15 19.18 -4.41
C SER A 226 -6.46 19.10 -3.62
N ASN A 227 -6.46 19.70 -2.42
CA ASN A 227 -7.59 19.71 -1.48
C ASN A 227 -8.01 18.33 -0.95
N VAL A 228 -7.12 17.34 -1.03
CA VAL A 228 -7.30 16.02 -0.41
C VAL A 228 -6.12 15.77 0.51
N ASP A 229 -6.41 15.54 1.79
CA ASP A 229 -5.39 15.12 2.76
C ASP A 229 -5.16 13.61 2.59
N SER A 230 -4.13 13.24 1.82
CA SER A 230 -3.82 11.83 1.55
C SER A 230 -2.35 11.52 1.79
N LEU A 231 -2.09 10.24 2.07
CA LEU A 231 -0.76 9.77 2.46
C LEU A 231 -0.43 8.48 1.70
N ALA A 232 0.80 8.37 1.19
CA ALA A 232 1.35 7.12 0.70
C ALA A 232 2.76 6.95 1.27
N LEU A 233 2.98 5.86 2.00
CA LEU A 233 4.23 5.54 2.69
C LEU A 233 4.63 4.09 2.45
N ARG A 234 5.92 3.88 2.24
CA ARG A 234 6.56 2.56 2.19
C ARG A 234 7.50 2.40 3.37
N VAL A 235 7.23 1.42 4.22
CA VAL A 235 8.11 1.06 5.34
C VAL A 235 9.02 -0.08 4.88
N VAL A 236 10.32 0.13 5.03
CA VAL A 236 11.35 -0.86 4.72
C VAL A 236 12.17 -1.10 5.97
N HIS A 237 12.33 -2.36 6.36
CA HIS A 237 13.13 -2.71 7.52
C HIS A 237 14.53 -3.18 7.08
N GLU A 238 15.57 -2.56 7.64
CA GLU A 238 16.95 -2.99 7.53
C GLU A 238 17.39 -3.44 6.12
N MET A 239 17.80 -4.70 5.99
CA MET A 239 18.32 -5.30 4.77
C MET A 239 17.28 -6.19 4.08
N ASP A 240 15.98 -5.89 4.22
CA ASP A 240 14.91 -6.60 3.53
C ASP A 240 15.08 -6.60 2.00
N LEU A 241 15.21 -7.79 1.41
CA LEU A 241 15.37 -8.02 -0.02
C LEU A 241 14.10 -7.68 -0.82
N VAL A 242 12.90 -7.83 -0.26
CA VAL A 242 11.64 -7.78 -1.02
C VAL A 242 11.40 -6.39 -1.64
N PRO A 243 11.57 -5.27 -0.92
CA PRO A 243 11.50 -3.93 -1.51
C PRO A 243 12.49 -3.68 -2.64
N ARG A 244 13.54 -4.50 -2.76
CA ARG A 244 14.57 -4.35 -3.79
C ARG A 244 14.25 -5.12 -5.06
N LEU A 245 13.10 -5.79 -5.10
CA LEU A 245 12.61 -6.55 -6.24
C LEU A 245 11.30 -5.97 -6.77
N PRO A 246 11.02 -6.12 -8.08
CA PRO A 246 11.95 -6.54 -9.12
C PRO A 246 13.07 -5.52 -9.39
N ARG A 247 14.26 -5.95 -9.84
CA ARG A 247 15.40 -5.05 -10.10
C ARG A 247 15.15 -4.14 -11.32
N SER A 248 15.59 -2.89 -11.23
CA SER A 248 15.43 -1.85 -12.27
C SER A 248 16.45 -1.92 -13.42
N ALA A 249 16.89 -3.11 -13.85
CA ALA A 249 18.09 -3.23 -14.70
C ALA A 249 17.89 -3.13 -16.23
N TYR A 250 16.66 -3.05 -16.77
CA TYR A 250 16.36 -3.13 -18.23
C TYR A 250 15.04 -2.40 -18.62
N PRO A 251 14.76 -2.11 -19.92
CA PRO A 251 13.69 -1.17 -20.31
C PRO A 251 12.30 -1.61 -19.83
N GLY A 252 11.51 -0.65 -19.31
CA GLY A 252 10.29 -0.94 -18.52
C GLY A 252 10.52 -0.87 -17.00
N GLN A 253 11.71 -0.45 -16.57
CA GLN A 253 12.20 -0.42 -15.20
C GLN A 253 11.12 -0.24 -14.13
N TYR A 254 11.01 -1.24 -13.28
CA TYR A 254 10.26 -1.15 -12.05
C TYR A 254 10.81 -0.02 -11.19
N ALA A 255 9.91 0.73 -10.58
CA ALA A 255 10.21 1.86 -9.75
C ALA A 255 9.29 1.88 -8.53
N HIS A 256 9.77 2.43 -7.43
CA HIS A 256 8.99 2.62 -6.22
C HIS A 256 8.31 3.99 -6.22
N SER A 257 7.14 4.11 -5.61
CA SER A 257 6.60 5.43 -5.26
C SER A 257 7.53 6.15 -4.28
N ASP A 258 7.34 7.46 -4.15
CA ASP A 258 8.06 8.28 -3.20
C ASP A 258 7.78 7.86 -1.74
N ARG A 259 8.50 8.52 -0.82
CA ARG A 259 8.36 8.40 0.64
C ARG A 259 8.58 7.00 1.19
N GLU A 260 9.85 6.69 1.33
CA GLU A 260 10.29 5.55 2.11
C GLU A 260 10.56 5.96 3.56
N ILE A 261 10.16 5.10 4.49
CA ILE A 261 10.56 5.13 5.89
C ILE A 261 11.45 3.91 6.07
N TRP A 262 12.76 4.15 6.15
CA TRP A 262 13.73 3.10 6.40
C TRP A 262 13.91 2.95 7.91
N ALA A 263 13.32 1.87 8.45
CA ALA A 263 13.42 1.51 9.85
C ALA A 263 14.71 0.72 10.08
N ARG A 264 15.53 1.22 11.01
CA ARG A 264 16.80 0.61 11.38
C ARG A 264 16.79 0.18 12.84
N ASP A 265 17.30 -1.02 13.10
CA ASP A 265 17.51 -1.54 14.43
C ASP A 265 18.55 -0.67 15.14
N THR A 266 18.25 -0.31 16.38
CA THR A 266 19.24 0.29 17.27
C THR A 266 19.80 -0.76 18.22
N THR A 267 20.77 -0.37 19.05
CA THR A 267 21.27 -1.23 20.12
C THR A 267 20.24 -1.45 21.24
N ASP A 268 19.19 -0.65 21.28
CA ASP A 268 18.07 -0.79 22.20
C ASP A 268 16.93 -1.50 21.47
N GLU A 269 16.59 -2.72 21.92
CA GLU A 269 15.57 -3.56 21.30
C GLU A 269 14.16 -2.92 21.34
N GLU A 270 13.94 -1.90 22.17
CA GLU A 270 12.68 -1.15 22.25
C GLU A 270 12.64 0.09 21.34
N SER A 271 13.71 0.37 20.58
CA SER A 271 13.74 1.54 19.69
C SER A 271 14.31 1.26 18.32
N MET A 272 13.73 1.91 17.32
CA MET A 272 14.22 1.92 15.94
C MET A 272 14.49 3.35 15.49
N ASP A 273 15.53 3.51 14.68
CA ASP A 273 15.83 4.76 14.00
C ASP A 273 15.08 4.82 12.67
N LEU A 274 14.19 5.81 12.52
CA LEU A 274 13.33 5.98 11.36
C LEU A 274 13.90 7.05 10.43
N VAL A 275 14.51 6.61 9.33
CA VAL A 275 15.05 7.52 8.31
C VAL A 275 13.97 7.79 7.27
N GLN A 276 13.59 9.06 7.11
CA GLN A 276 12.65 9.47 6.06
C GLN A 276 13.40 9.78 4.77
N CYS A 277 12.97 9.12 3.70
CA CYS A 277 13.66 9.12 2.42
C CYS A 277 12.73 9.58 1.30
N GLN A 278 13.25 10.38 0.38
CA GLN A 278 12.50 10.89 -0.76
C GLN A 278 13.17 10.44 -2.06
N THR A 279 12.38 10.06 -3.06
CA THR A 279 12.91 9.80 -4.40
C THR A 279 13.40 11.10 -5.01
N PHE A 280 14.61 11.10 -5.56
CA PHE A 280 15.16 12.26 -6.25
C PHE A 280 14.81 12.20 -7.74
N SER A 281 14.58 13.36 -8.37
CA SER A 281 14.63 13.51 -9.83
C SER A 281 15.96 14.14 -10.22
N ASP A 282 16.93 13.32 -10.63
CA ASP A 282 18.20 13.84 -11.16
C ASP A 282 18.06 14.15 -12.66
N SER A 283 17.97 15.44 -12.99
CA SER A 283 17.90 15.94 -14.36
C SER A 283 19.14 15.62 -15.23
N SER A 284 20.23 15.13 -14.63
CA SER A 284 21.46 14.70 -15.33
C SER A 284 21.54 13.20 -15.62
N ALA A 285 20.61 12.40 -15.10
CA ALA A 285 20.58 10.96 -15.34
C ALA A 285 19.95 10.63 -16.70
N HIS A 286 20.56 9.70 -17.43
CA HIS A 286 20.20 9.28 -18.79
C HIS A 286 18.80 8.60 -18.94
N ASP A 287 18.04 8.47 -17.83
CA ASP A 287 16.70 7.86 -17.72
C ASP A 287 15.76 8.67 -16.81
N ASP A 288 15.47 9.92 -17.19
CA ASP A 288 14.54 10.86 -16.53
C ASP A 288 14.66 11.00 -15.00
N GLY A 289 15.79 10.60 -14.41
CA GLY A 289 16.15 10.83 -13.02
C GLY A 289 15.35 10.10 -11.95
N TYR A 290 14.38 9.23 -12.25
CA TYR A 290 13.51 8.62 -11.23
C TYR A 290 14.22 7.50 -10.48
N LEU A 291 14.95 7.85 -9.42
CA LEU A 291 15.76 6.93 -8.63
C LEU A 291 15.38 6.98 -7.15
N GLU A 292 15.41 5.82 -6.51
CA GLU A 292 15.30 5.70 -5.06
C GLU A 292 16.53 6.29 -4.36
N ASP A 293 16.34 6.81 -3.15
CA ASP A 293 17.38 7.45 -2.37
C ASP A 293 18.49 6.45 -2.00
N ARG A 294 19.71 6.68 -2.51
CA ARG A 294 20.88 5.86 -2.21
C ARG A 294 21.41 6.07 -0.79
N ASN A 295 20.91 7.05 -0.04
CA ASN A 295 21.23 7.18 1.38
C ASN A 295 20.33 6.30 2.27
N CYS A 296 19.37 5.58 1.68
CA CYS A 296 18.41 4.73 2.38
C CYS A 296 18.53 3.25 1.98
N SER A 297 17.46 2.47 2.08
CA SER A 297 17.51 1.01 1.88
C SER A 297 18.00 0.58 0.49
N ALA A 298 17.88 1.47 -0.51
CA ALA A 298 18.35 1.26 -1.88
C ALA A 298 19.87 1.33 -2.02
N GLY A 299 20.58 2.01 -1.11
CA GLY A 299 22.04 2.15 -1.13
C GLY A 299 22.81 1.10 -0.34
N THR A 300 22.11 0.22 0.38
CA THR A 300 22.77 -0.79 1.21
C THR A 300 23.47 -1.86 0.37
N ASN A 301 24.48 -2.51 0.96
CA ASN A 301 25.30 -3.50 0.27
C ASN A 301 24.46 -4.72 -0.18
N PRO A 302 24.38 -5.05 -1.48
CA PRO A 302 23.62 -6.18 -1.98
C PRO A 302 23.98 -7.55 -1.41
N LEU A 303 25.20 -7.71 -0.88
CA LEU A 303 25.65 -8.95 -0.26
C LEU A 303 25.08 -9.16 1.15
N LEU A 304 24.52 -8.12 1.77
CA LEU A 304 23.94 -8.18 3.12
C LEU A 304 22.41 -8.32 3.09
N TRP A 305 21.81 -8.26 1.91
CA TRP A 305 20.36 -8.36 1.76
C TRP A 305 19.85 -9.74 2.18
N ASN A 306 18.80 -9.76 2.97
CA ASN A 306 18.19 -10.99 3.46
C ASN A 306 16.66 -10.93 3.37
N VAL A 307 16.04 -12.10 3.48
CA VAL A 307 14.58 -12.23 3.58
C VAL A 307 14.19 -12.54 5.03
N VAL A 308 14.99 -13.32 5.73
CA VAL A 308 14.82 -13.55 7.16
C VAL A 308 16.14 -13.17 7.82
N PRO A 309 16.13 -12.31 8.86
CA PRO A 309 14.97 -11.85 9.62
C PRO A 309 14.22 -10.62 9.08
N ASP A 310 14.83 -9.81 8.21
CA ASP A 310 14.41 -8.40 8.04
C ASP A 310 13.08 -8.21 7.30
N HIS A 311 12.63 -9.18 6.50
CA HIS A 311 11.31 -9.13 5.87
C HIS A 311 10.18 -9.55 6.82
N MET A 312 10.48 -10.12 7.98
CA MET A 312 9.45 -10.73 8.84
C MET A 312 9.26 -9.96 10.15
N VAL A 313 10.14 -9.01 10.43
CA VAL A 313 10.14 -8.18 11.64
C VAL A 313 10.10 -6.74 11.17
N TYR A 314 9.20 -5.96 11.75
CA TYR A 314 9.00 -4.54 11.51
C TYR A 314 8.83 -3.87 12.88
N PRO A 315 8.91 -2.53 12.99
CA PRO A 315 8.81 -1.87 14.28
C PRO A 315 7.62 -2.37 15.11
N GLY A 316 7.91 -2.89 16.31
CA GLY A 316 6.93 -3.41 17.27
C GLY A 316 6.15 -4.67 16.86
N MET A 317 6.44 -5.28 15.71
CA MET A 317 5.60 -6.35 15.18
C MET A 317 6.32 -7.40 14.35
N ARG A 318 5.70 -8.58 14.29
CA ARG A 318 6.08 -9.65 13.39
C ARG A 318 5.07 -9.77 12.25
N LEU A 319 5.53 -9.63 11.02
CA LEU A 319 4.71 -9.75 9.82
C LEU A 319 4.99 -11.08 9.11
N GLY A 320 3.93 -11.84 8.84
CA GLY A 320 4.04 -13.18 8.24
C GLY A 320 3.76 -14.33 9.22
N ILE A 321 3.89 -15.58 8.73
CA ILE A 321 3.60 -16.76 9.55
C ILE A 321 4.84 -17.09 10.43
N PRO A 322 4.66 -17.38 11.73
CA PRO A 322 5.73 -17.99 12.56
C PRO A 322 6.18 -19.30 11.93
N LYS A 323 7.49 -19.47 11.70
CA LYS A 323 8.01 -20.82 11.50
C LYS A 323 7.91 -21.49 12.86
N TYR A 324 7.12 -22.57 12.94
CA TYR A 324 7.08 -23.49 14.07
C TYR A 324 8.46 -24.08 14.34
#